data_AF-A0A0F0CI28-F1
#
_entry.id   AF-A0A0F0CI28-F1
#
_cell.length_a   1.000
_cell.length_b   1.000
_cell.length_c   1.000
_cell.angle_alpha   90.00
_cell.angle_beta   90.00
_cell.angle_gamma   90.00
#
_symmetry.space_group_name_H-M   'P 1'
#
loop_
_entity.id
_entity.type
_entity.pdbx_description
1 polymer ?
#
loop_
_entity_poly.entity_id
_entity_poly.type
_entity_poly.pdbx_seq_one_letter_code
_entity_poly.pdbx_strand_id
1 'polypeptide(L)'
;MFPVSTYEEIVKKERELNEKHIIVLLFVRPSLPGAREIVEEFSYLYYNSSRYCSIYAVGYTNDPETGGGYRKVYEIGSSAWYYSDRVFVDFKRQLERRLKWRYSGEIEAIILQSNPDGREILNFQNYVAIDVNYGIRNGYLDSFSRFMESLVRYSEVQVEAAQVVKDLRKQTFHLGDMMGEAIEESKRIPGPLKRILKDRLFYRTSRSY
;
A
#
# COMPACT_ATOMS: atom_id res chain seq x y z
N MET A 1 -0.69 -8.51 6.78
CA MET A 1 -0.57 -8.16 5.38
C MET A 1 -0.76 -9.41 4.53
N PHE A 2 -1.13 -9.26 3.26
CA PHE A 2 -1.32 -10.35 2.34
C PHE A 2 -0.14 -10.46 1.38
N PRO A 3 0.47 -11.64 1.20
CA PRO A 3 1.43 -11.84 0.12
C PRO A 3 0.68 -11.78 -1.23
N VAL A 4 1.34 -11.26 -2.27
CA VAL A 4 0.76 -11.30 -3.62
C VAL A 4 1.81 -11.43 -4.72
N SER A 5 1.51 -12.29 -5.68
CA SER A 5 2.34 -12.59 -6.83
C SER A 5 1.83 -11.95 -8.12
N THR A 6 0.51 -11.79 -8.24
CA THR A 6 -0.16 -11.30 -9.46
C THR A 6 -1.24 -10.25 -9.16
N TYR A 7 -1.51 -9.38 -10.12
CA TYR A 7 -2.60 -8.40 -9.99
C TYR A 7 -3.95 -9.12 -9.86
N GLU A 8 -4.11 -10.22 -10.56
CA GLU A 8 -5.32 -11.05 -10.60
C GLU A 8 -5.66 -11.65 -9.23
N GLU A 9 -4.67 -12.01 -8.42
CA GLU A 9 -4.86 -12.44 -7.03
C GLU A 9 -5.51 -11.34 -6.18
N ILE A 10 -5.08 -10.09 -6.34
CA ILE A 10 -5.71 -8.94 -5.67
C ILE A 10 -7.16 -8.82 -6.12
N VAL A 11 -7.39 -8.85 -7.44
CA VAL A 11 -8.74 -8.71 -7.99
C VAL A 11 -9.68 -9.77 -7.45
N LYS A 12 -9.23 -11.03 -7.43
CA LYS A 12 -10.02 -12.15 -6.90
C LYS A 12 -10.37 -11.90 -5.43
N LYS A 13 -9.38 -11.58 -4.61
CA LYS A 13 -9.56 -11.38 -3.18
C LYS A 13 -10.47 -10.19 -2.85
N GLU A 14 -10.27 -9.07 -3.53
CA GLU A 14 -11.07 -7.86 -3.31
C GLU A 14 -12.52 -8.03 -3.78
N ARG A 15 -12.76 -8.85 -4.81
CA ARG A 15 -14.12 -9.25 -5.20
C ARG A 15 -14.78 -10.18 -4.18
N GLU A 16 -14.02 -11.07 -3.55
CA GLU A 16 -14.51 -11.93 -2.47
C GLU A 16 -14.86 -11.13 -1.21
N LEU A 17 -14.06 -10.12 -0.87
CA LEU A 17 -14.36 -9.18 0.23
C LEU A 17 -15.61 -8.34 -0.09
N ASN A 18 -15.72 -7.85 -1.33
CA ASN A 18 -16.86 -7.06 -1.81
C ASN A 18 -17.17 -5.81 -0.95
N GLU A 19 -16.13 -5.19 -0.39
CA GLU A 19 -16.23 -4.04 0.50
C GLU A 19 -15.51 -2.82 -0.09
N LYS A 20 -16.05 -1.63 0.17
CA LYS A 20 -15.42 -0.36 -0.20
C LYS A 20 -14.43 0.06 0.90
N HIS A 21 -13.14 0.00 0.62
CA HIS A 21 -12.08 0.29 1.58
C HIS A 21 -10.77 0.72 0.89
N ILE A 22 -9.74 1.02 1.68
CA ILE A 22 -8.42 1.41 1.19
C ILE A 22 -7.58 0.16 0.88
N ILE A 23 -6.88 0.20 -0.25
CA ILE A 23 -5.95 -0.86 -0.67
C ILE A 23 -4.55 -0.27 -0.73
N VAL A 24 -3.58 -0.97 -0.14
CA VAL A 24 -2.17 -0.57 -0.13
C VAL A 24 -1.35 -1.65 -0.84
N LEU A 25 -0.65 -1.27 -1.91
CA LEU A 25 0.33 -2.10 -2.58
C LEU A 25 1.72 -1.68 -2.09
N LEU A 26 2.37 -2.55 -1.33
CA LEU A 26 3.67 -2.30 -0.74
C LEU A 26 4.77 -2.95 -1.59
N PHE A 27 5.68 -2.13 -2.09
CA PHE A 27 6.84 -2.54 -2.88
C PHE A 27 8.08 -2.53 -2.00
N VAL A 28 8.39 -3.67 -1.39
CA VAL A 28 9.56 -3.83 -0.51
C VAL A 28 10.38 -5.04 -0.95
N ARG A 29 11.55 -4.80 -1.54
CA ARG A 29 12.48 -5.88 -1.89
C ARG A 29 13.32 -6.24 -0.67
N PRO A 30 13.48 -7.52 -0.31
CA PRO A 30 14.26 -7.92 0.87
C PRO A 30 15.73 -7.49 0.84
N SER A 31 16.27 -7.17 -0.34
CA SER A 31 17.65 -6.71 -0.52
C SER A 31 17.85 -5.21 -0.27
N LEU A 32 16.78 -4.43 -0.08
CA LEU A 32 16.89 -3.00 0.16
C LEU A 32 17.25 -2.69 1.62
N PRO A 33 18.04 -1.63 1.87
CA PRO A 33 18.23 -1.11 3.23
C PRO A 33 16.89 -0.72 3.87
N GLY A 34 16.65 -1.11 5.12
CA GLY A 34 15.40 -0.85 5.83
C GLY A 34 14.26 -1.84 5.51
N ALA A 35 14.46 -2.79 4.58
CA ALA A 35 13.40 -3.73 4.19
C ALA A 35 13.10 -4.76 5.28
N ARG A 36 14.11 -5.15 6.07
CA ARG A 36 13.96 -6.17 7.12
C ARG A 36 13.00 -5.70 8.21
N GLU A 37 13.19 -4.46 8.66
CA GLU A 37 12.36 -3.80 9.66
C GLU A 37 10.90 -3.74 9.18
N ILE A 38 10.67 -3.53 7.89
CA ILE A 38 9.33 -3.53 7.30
C ILE A 38 8.75 -4.95 7.22
N VAL A 39 9.55 -5.95 6.81
CA VAL A 39 9.11 -7.35 6.71
C VAL A 39 8.73 -7.92 8.07
N GLU A 40 9.43 -7.54 9.13
CA GLU A 40 9.13 -7.94 10.51
C GLU A 40 7.76 -7.41 10.99
N GLU A 41 7.28 -6.30 10.44
CA GLU A 41 5.98 -5.69 10.77
C GLU A 41 4.78 -6.34 10.04
N PHE A 42 5.01 -7.27 9.10
CA PHE A 42 3.93 -7.83 8.25
C PHE A 42 2.80 -8.49 9.04
N SER A 43 3.14 -9.15 10.16
CA SER A 43 2.16 -9.77 11.06
C SER A 43 1.32 -8.72 11.77
N TYR A 44 1.99 -7.73 12.35
CA TYR A 44 1.34 -6.63 13.05
C TYR A 44 0.37 -5.90 12.11
N LEU A 45 0.84 -5.50 10.93
CA LEU A 45 0.03 -4.86 9.91
C LEU A 45 -1.13 -5.73 9.44
N TYR A 46 -1.03 -7.07 9.51
CA TYR A 46 -2.19 -7.93 9.23
C TYR A 46 -3.32 -7.69 10.20
N TYR A 47 -3.03 -7.87 11.49
CA TYR A 47 -4.05 -7.81 12.52
C TYR A 47 -4.57 -6.39 12.69
N ASN A 48 -3.69 -5.39 12.60
CA ASN A 48 -4.04 -3.99 12.74
C ASN A 48 -4.92 -3.49 11.57
N SER A 49 -4.65 -3.93 10.34
CA SER A 49 -5.37 -3.44 9.16
C SER A 49 -6.61 -4.25 8.78
N SER A 50 -6.71 -5.51 9.22
CA SER A 50 -7.61 -6.55 8.67
C SER A 50 -9.09 -6.17 8.47
N ARG A 51 -9.61 -5.19 9.22
CA ARG A 51 -11.00 -4.74 9.14
C ARG A 51 -11.20 -3.42 8.38
N TYR A 52 -10.12 -2.72 8.05
CA TYR A 52 -10.16 -1.31 7.64
C TYR A 52 -9.47 -1.08 6.30
N CYS A 53 -8.37 -1.79 6.04
CA CYS A 53 -7.68 -1.73 4.76
C CYS A 53 -6.93 -3.02 4.42
N SER A 54 -6.85 -3.30 3.12
CA SER A 54 -6.12 -4.45 2.60
C SER A 54 -4.72 -4.02 2.18
N ILE A 55 -3.71 -4.59 2.84
CA ILE A 55 -2.30 -4.29 2.56
C ILE A 55 -1.67 -5.52 1.89
N TYR A 56 -1.04 -5.32 0.73
CA TYR A 56 -0.47 -6.35 -0.12
C TYR A 56 1.04 -6.19 -0.28
N ALA A 57 1.81 -7.23 0.06
CA ALA A 57 3.25 -7.30 -0.21
C ALA A 57 3.50 -7.84 -1.62
N VAL A 58 3.93 -6.96 -2.53
CA VAL A 58 4.17 -7.31 -3.93
C VAL A 58 5.41 -8.19 -4.07
N GLY A 59 5.28 -9.30 -4.81
CA GLY A 59 6.37 -10.24 -5.09
C GLY A 59 6.60 -11.28 -4.01
N TYR A 60 5.69 -11.37 -3.02
CA TYR A 60 5.75 -12.34 -1.94
C TYR A 60 4.69 -13.43 -2.11
N THR A 61 4.97 -14.61 -1.55
CA THR A 61 4.03 -15.72 -1.42
C THR A 61 4.25 -16.47 -0.10
N ASN A 62 3.20 -17.12 0.40
CA ASN A 62 3.31 -18.14 1.45
C ASN A 62 3.29 -19.57 0.87
N ASP A 63 3.13 -19.69 -0.45
CA ASP A 63 3.14 -20.94 -1.20
C ASP A 63 4.17 -20.86 -2.35
N PRO A 64 5.42 -21.31 -2.10
CA PRO A 64 6.51 -21.20 -3.08
C PRO A 64 6.41 -22.22 -4.22
N GLU A 65 5.54 -23.23 -4.10
CA GLU A 65 5.39 -24.32 -5.09
C GLU A 65 4.70 -23.84 -6.38
N THR A 66 4.16 -22.62 -6.38
CA THR A 66 3.51 -21.96 -7.51
C THR A 66 4.46 -21.56 -8.65
N GLY A 67 5.74 -21.95 -8.60
CA GLY A 67 6.77 -21.60 -9.58
C GLY A 67 7.27 -20.16 -9.38
N GLY A 68 8.08 -19.61 -10.29
CA GLY A 68 8.49 -18.20 -10.21
C GLY A 68 9.77 -17.89 -9.44
N GLY A 69 10.53 -18.88 -9.00
CA GLY A 69 11.89 -18.69 -8.46
C GLY A 69 11.92 -18.03 -7.09
N TYR A 70 10.99 -18.42 -6.22
CA TYR A 70 10.90 -17.91 -4.87
C TYR A 70 12.04 -18.38 -3.97
N ARG A 71 12.51 -17.48 -3.10
CA ARG A 71 13.43 -17.81 -2.00
C ARG A 71 12.78 -17.47 -0.66
N LYS A 72 13.02 -18.29 0.36
CA LYS A 72 12.55 -17.99 1.72
C LYS A 72 13.24 -16.71 2.20
N VAL A 73 12.45 -15.78 2.74
CA VAL A 73 12.95 -14.49 3.24
C VAL A 73 12.88 -14.44 4.76
N TYR A 74 11.73 -14.82 5.30
CA TYR A 74 11.44 -14.68 6.71
C TYR A 74 10.38 -15.68 7.16
N GLU A 75 10.26 -15.89 8.46
CA GLU A 75 9.25 -16.74 9.06
C GLU A 75 8.50 -15.93 10.11
N ILE A 76 7.18 -15.90 9.97
CA ILE A 76 6.28 -15.15 10.85
C ILE A 76 5.36 -16.16 11.52
N GLY A 77 5.59 -16.41 12.81
CA GLY A 77 4.90 -17.49 13.52
C GLY A 77 5.17 -18.83 12.85
N SER A 78 4.13 -19.53 12.40
CA SER A 78 4.23 -20.80 11.66
C SER A 78 4.18 -20.65 10.14
N SER A 79 4.15 -19.42 9.62
CA SER A 79 4.05 -19.15 8.18
C SER A 79 5.39 -18.67 7.61
N ALA A 80 5.94 -19.43 6.68
CA ALA A 80 7.11 -19.03 5.92
C ALA A 80 6.72 -18.06 4.79
N TRP A 81 7.44 -16.97 4.68
CA TRP A 81 7.29 -15.97 3.63
C TRP A 81 8.42 -16.11 2.62
N TYR A 82 8.05 -16.11 1.35
CA TYR A 82 8.97 -16.25 0.23
C TYR A 82 8.85 -15.04 -0.69
N TYR A 83 9.94 -14.73 -1.41
CA TYR A 83 10.01 -13.59 -2.32
C TYR A 83 10.67 -13.98 -3.64
N SER A 84 10.23 -13.35 -4.74
CA SER A 84 10.84 -13.50 -6.06
C SER A 84 11.04 -12.13 -6.73
N ASP A 85 12.29 -11.83 -7.08
CA ASP A 85 12.63 -10.63 -7.88
C ASP A 85 11.95 -10.66 -9.25
N ARG A 86 11.84 -11.85 -9.88
CA ARG A 86 11.18 -12.00 -11.18
C ARG A 86 9.71 -11.61 -11.10
N VAL A 87 9.01 -12.18 -10.13
CA VAL A 87 7.58 -11.93 -9.92
C VAL A 87 7.33 -10.47 -9.56
N PHE A 88 8.16 -9.91 -8.67
CA PHE A 88 8.13 -8.49 -8.33
C PHE A 88 8.26 -7.61 -9.58
N VAL A 89 9.25 -7.88 -10.44
CA VAL A 89 9.51 -7.10 -11.66
C VAL A 89 8.35 -7.22 -12.65
N ASP A 90 7.80 -8.43 -12.82
CA ASP A 90 6.68 -8.67 -13.72
C ASP A 90 5.42 -7.94 -13.23
N PHE A 91 5.08 -8.03 -11.94
CA PHE A 91 3.97 -7.30 -11.33
C PHE A 91 4.15 -5.77 -11.47
N LYS A 92 5.33 -5.26 -11.11
CA LYS A 92 5.69 -3.85 -11.25
C LYS A 92 5.49 -3.35 -12.69
N ARG A 93 5.99 -4.08 -13.68
CA ARG A 93 5.85 -3.73 -15.10
C ARG A 93 4.40 -3.68 -15.55
N GLN A 94 3.54 -4.55 -15.02
CA GLN A 94 2.11 -4.49 -15.32
C GLN A 94 1.48 -3.20 -14.80
N LEU A 95 1.83 -2.77 -13.59
CA LEU A 95 1.32 -1.51 -13.04
C LEU A 95 1.90 -0.27 -13.72
N GLU A 96 3.19 -0.24 -14.05
CA GLU A 96 3.80 0.88 -14.78
C GLU A 96 3.18 1.11 -16.18
N ARG A 97 2.59 0.07 -16.78
CA ARG A 97 1.83 0.20 -18.04
C ARG A 97 0.42 0.76 -17.84
N ARG A 98 -0.16 0.59 -16.66
CA ARG A 98 -1.53 1.01 -16.32
C ARG A 98 -1.58 2.37 -15.64
N LEU A 99 -0.52 2.75 -14.94
CA LEU A 99 -0.44 3.95 -14.12
C LEU A 99 0.56 4.95 -14.68
N LYS A 100 0.33 6.23 -14.41
CA LYS A 100 1.34 7.30 -14.58
C LYS A 100 2.38 7.26 -13.45
N TRP A 101 2.88 6.07 -13.15
CA TRP A 101 3.82 5.78 -12.08
C TRP A 101 4.98 4.96 -12.61
N ARG A 102 6.17 5.23 -12.10
CA ARG A 102 7.38 4.45 -12.32
C ARG A 102 8.00 4.19 -10.97
N TYR A 103 8.38 2.94 -10.73
CA TYR A 103 9.04 2.55 -9.49
C TYR A 103 10.40 3.23 -9.36
N SER A 104 10.67 3.89 -8.24
CA SER A 104 11.95 4.60 -8.01
C SER A 104 13.14 3.66 -7.83
N GLY A 105 12.90 2.40 -7.45
CA GLY A 105 13.94 1.47 -7.00
C GLY A 105 14.03 1.36 -5.47
N GLU A 106 13.34 2.22 -4.73
CA GLU A 106 13.28 2.23 -3.26
C GLU A 106 12.01 1.59 -2.72
N ILE A 107 11.79 1.64 -1.40
CA ILE A 107 10.54 1.17 -0.81
C ILE A 107 9.44 2.18 -1.14
N GLU A 108 8.41 1.72 -1.83
CA GLU A 108 7.27 2.55 -2.23
C GLU A 108 5.95 1.91 -1.80
N ALA A 109 4.95 2.75 -1.53
CA ALA A 109 3.58 2.33 -1.31
C ALA A 109 2.67 2.99 -2.35
N ILE A 110 1.81 2.21 -3.01
CA ILE A 110 0.70 2.72 -3.83
C ILE A 110 -0.59 2.50 -3.06
N ILE A 111 -1.28 3.59 -2.75
CA ILE A 111 -2.56 3.60 -2.05
C ILE A 111 -3.67 3.84 -3.07
N LEU A 112 -4.69 3.00 -3.00
CA LEU A 112 -5.83 2.91 -3.89
C LEU A 112 -7.12 2.78 -3.09
N GLN A 113 -8.24 2.89 -3.77
CA GLN A 113 -9.55 2.57 -3.22
C GLN A 113 -10.15 1.38 -3.99
N SER A 114 -10.78 0.46 -3.26
CA SER A 114 -11.58 -0.60 -3.88
C SER A 114 -12.88 -0.05 -4.47
N ASN A 115 -13.39 -0.70 -5.52
CA ASN A 115 -14.60 -0.33 -6.23
C ASN A 115 -15.45 -1.58 -6.49
N PRO A 116 -16.13 -2.12 -5.45
CA PRO A 116 -16.89 -3.37 -5.54
C PRO A 116 -18.01 -3.32 -6.60
N ASP A 117 -18.62 -2.14 -6.79
CA ASP A 117 -19.67 -1.91 -7.79
C ASP A 117 -19.12 -1.66 -9.21
N GLY A 118 -17.80 -1.50 -9.34
CA GLY A 118 -17.12 -1.16 -10.58
C GLY A 118 -16.81 -2.36 -11.47
N ARG A 119 -16.64 -2.09 -12.77
CA ARG A 119 -16.05 -3.07 -13.70
C ARG A 119 -14.63 -3.45 -13.25
N GLU A 120 -13.85 -2.46 -12.86
CA GLU A 120 -12.53 -2.64 -12.25
C GLU A 120 -12.65 -2.48 -10.73
N ILE A 121 -12.25 -3.52 -9.99
CA ILE A 121 -12.30 -3.54 -8.52
C ILE A 121 -11.26 -2.62 -7.89
N LEU A 122 -10.17 -2.29 -8.58
CA LEU A 122 -9.18 -1.32 -8.11
C LEU A 122 -9.38 0.00 -8.84
N ASN A 123 -9.62 1.10 -8.10
CA ASN A 123 -9.78 2.42 -8.70
C ASN A 123 -8.42 3.11 -8.88
N PHE A 124 -7.89 3.03 -10.09
CA PHE A 124 -6.63 3.68 -10.47
C PHE A 124 -6.77 5.16 -10.89
N GLN A 125 -8.00 5.71 -10.94
CA GLN A 125 -8.20 7.11 -11.32
C GLN A 125 -7.76 8.09 -10.23
N ASN A 126 -7.64 7.62 -8.98
CA ASN A 126 -7.28 8.45 -7.83
C ASN A 126 -6.31 7.71 -6.90
N TYR A 127 -5.19 7.23 -7.44
CA TYR A 127 -4.14 6.65 -6.62
C TYR A 127 -3.21 7.71 -6.03
N VAL A 128 -2.57 7.36 -4.92
CA VAL A 128 -1.43 8.06 -4.35
C VAL A 128 -0.26 7.09 -4.28
N ALA A 129 0.91 7.48 -4.79
CA ALA A 129 2.15 6.73 -4.64
C ALA A 129 3.13 7.53 -3.79
N ILE A 130 3.72 6.87 -2.79
CA ILE A 130 4.66 7.45 -1.83
C ILE A 130 5.98 6.71 -1.90
N ASP A 131 7.07 7.46 -2.05
CA ASP A 131 8.43 6.96 -1.82
C ASP A 131 8.78 7.09 -0.32
N VAL A 132 8.74 5.95 0.38
CA VAL A 132 8.88 5.88 1.83
C VAL A 132 10.29 6.27 2.25
N ASN A 133 11.30 5.74 1.57
CA ASN A 133 12.70 6.03 1.88
C ASN A 133 13.03 7.50 1.64
N TYR A 134 12.59 8.07 0.50
CA TYR A 134 12.74 9.49 0.23
C TYR A 134 12.04 10.34 1.28
N GLY A 135 10.81 9.98 1.68
CA GLY A 135 10.06 10.67 2.71
C GLY A 135 10.79 10.70 4.05
N ILE A 136 11.36 9.57 4.48
CA ILE A 136 12.13 9.47 5.73
C ILE A 136 13.40 10.33 5.66
N ARG A 137 14.18 10.23 4.58
CA ARG A 137 15.43 10.99 4.41
C ARG A 137 15.22 12.50 4.42
N ASN A 138 14.11 12.97 3.85
CA ASN A 138 13.77 14.39 3.81
C ASN A 138 12.97 14.86 5.05
N GLY A 139 12.72 13.96 6.02
CA GLY A 139 11.98 14.26 7.25
C GLY A 139 10.48 14.50 7.05
N TYR A 140 9.95 14.18 5.86
CA TYR A 140 8.51 14.22 5.56
C TYR A 140 7.77 13.10 6.28
N LEU A 141 8.45 11.98 6.51
CA LEU A 141 8.00 10.87 7.34
C LEU A 141 9.03 10.67 8.46
N ASP A 142 8.58 10.30 9.65
CA ASP A 142 9.44 9.93 10.78
C ASP A 142 9.92 8.49 10.64
N SER A 143 8.99 7.56 10.43
CA SER A 143 9.28 6.15 10.16
C SER A 143 8.16 5.50 9.35
N PHE A 144 8.45 4.35 8.76
CA PHE A 144 7.46 3.52 8.09
C PHE A 144 6.33 3.11 9.04
N SER A 145 6.65 2.63 10.25
CA SER A 145 5.65 2.17 11.21
C SER A 145 4.68 3.29 11.61
N ARG A 146 5.17 4.51 11.89
CA ARG A 146 4.28 5.65 12.22
C ARG A 146 3.39 6.06 11.05
N PHE A 147 3.94 6.03 9.84
CA PHE A 147 3.16 6.30 8.63
C PHE A 147 2.05 5.27 8.43
N MET A 148 2.37 3.98 8.52
CA MET A 148 1.38 2.91 8.38
C MET A 148 0.35 2.90 9.50
N GLU A 149 0.75 3.20 10.74
CA GLU A 149 -0.18 3.32 11.87
C GLU A 149 -1.19 4.43 11.65
N SER A 150 -0.71 5.59 11.20
CA SER A 150 -1.58 6.72 10.86
C SER A 150 -2.53 6.33 9.72
N LEU A 151 -2.02 5.68 8.67
CA LEU A 151 -2.81 5.21 7.53
C LEU A 151 -3.93 4.24 7.96
N VAL A 152 -3.62 3.26 8.82
CA VAL A 152 -4.60 2.29 9.31
C VAL A 152 -5.68 2.98 10.13
N ARG A 153 -5.30 3.85 11.08
CA ARG A 153 -6.24 4.63 11.89
C ARG A 153 -7.17 5.50 11.05
N TYR A 154 -6.65 6.19 10.02
CA TYR A 154 -7.51 6.97 9.12
C TYR A 154 -8.41 6.09 8.25
N SER A 155 -7.98 4.88 7.91
CA SER A 155 -8.81 3.91 7.21
C SER A 155 -9.96 3.41 8.12
N GLU A 156 -9.69 3.18 9.40
CA GLU A 156 -10.69 2.79 10.41
C GLU A 156 -11.78 3.86 10.53
N VAL A 157 -11.42 5.12 10.77
CA VAL A 157 -12.37 6.24 10.87
C VAL A 157 -13.27 6.33 9.64
N GLN A 158 -12.71 6.12 8.44
CA GLN A 158 -13.48 6.14 7.20
C GLN A 158 -14.44 4.97 7.08
N VAL A 159 -13.99 3.75 7.38
CA VAL A 159 -14.83 2.56 7.33
C VAL A 159 -15.95 2.64 8.36
N GLU A 160 -15.67 3.08 9.59
CA GLU A 160 -16.68 3.28 10.64
C GLU A 160 -17.71 4.35 10.25
N ALA A 161 -17.25 5.52 9.78
CA ALA A 161 -18.14 6.58 9.31
C ALA A 161 -19.03 6.09 8.15
N ALA A 162 -18.49 5.26 7.27
CA ALA A 162 -19.23 4.67 6.17
C ALA A 162 -20.25 3.62 6.64
N GLN A 163 -19.99 2.87 7.72
CA GLN A 163 -20.94 1.91 8.32
C GLN A 163 -22.11 2.59 9.02
N VAL A 164 -21.89 3.73 9.67
CA VAL A 164 -22.95 4.53 10.34
C VAL A 164 -23.92 5.10 9.32
N VAL A 165 -23.42 5.52 8.15
CA VAL A 165 -24.24 5.98 7.03
C VAL A 165 -24.72 4.75 6.26
N LYS A 166 -26.01 4.37 6.39
CA LYS A 166 -26.60 3.17 5.75
C LYS A 166 -26.31 2.99 4.24
N ASP A 167 -25.89 4.04 3.55
CA ASP A 167 -25.39 4.02 2.18
C ASP A 167 -23.84 4.10 2.14
N LEU A 168 -23.15 3.05 2.60
CA LEU A 168 -21.70 2.79 2.37
C LEU A 168 -21.27 3.12 0.92
N ARG A 169 -22.20 2.93 -0.03
CA ARG A 169 -22.00 3.05 -1.48
C ARG A 169 -21.74 4.48 -1.96
N LYS A 170 -22.24 5.51 -1.25
CA LYS A 170 -22.15 6.92 -1.69
C LYS A 170 -20.94 7.69 -1.15
N GLN A 171 -20.24 7.18 -0.14
CA GLN A 171 -19.05 7.87 0.35
C GLN A 171 -17.90 7.71 -0.64
N THR A 172 -17.41 8.84 -1.16
CA THR A 172 -16.16 8.89 -1.91
C THR A 172 -15.05 9.11 -0.89
N PHE A 173 -14.08 8.20 -0.80
CA PHE A 173 -12.94 8.42 0.08
C PHE A 173 -12.04 9.45 -0.60
N HIS A 174 -11.88 10.61 0.04
CA HIS A 174 -10.97 11.64 -0.45
C HIS A 174 -9.53 11.22 -0.12
N LEU A 175 -8.97 10.32 -0.93
CA LEU A 175 -7.65 9.74 -0.70
C LEU A 175 -6.58 10.81 -0.49
N GLY A 176 -6.65 11.93 -1.23
CA GLY A 176 -5.70 13.04 -1.05
C GLY A 176 -5.72 13.67 0.34
N ASP A 177 -6.90 13.82 0.94
CA ASP A 177 -7.06 14.43 2.26
C ASP A 177 -6.58 13.45 3.34
N MET A 178 -7.01 12.18 3.25
CA MET A 178 -6.54 11.09 4.10
C MET A 178 -5.01 10.97 4.10
N MET A 179 -4.40 10.96 2.91
CA MET A 179 -2.95 10.86 2.79
C MET A 179 -2.25 12.11 3.33
N GLY A 180 -2.84 13.28 3.12
CA GLY A 180 -2.36 14.54 3.71
C GLY A 180 -2.32 14.47 5.24
N GLU A 181 -3.38 13.99 5.86
CA GLU A 181 -3.47 13.82 7.31
C GLU A 181 -2.50 12.76 7.84
N ALA A 182 -2.41 11.60 7.19
CA ALA A 182 -1.46 10.55 7.55
C ALA A 182 0.01 11.01 7.47
N ILE A 183 0.36 11.82 6.47
CA ILE A 183 1.70 12.42 6.34
C ILE A 183 1.91 13.48 7.43
N GLU A 184 0.93 14.34 7.68
CA GLU A 184 1.02 15.42 8.66
C GLU A 184 1.23 14.87 10.08
N GLU A 185 0.57 13.76 10.43
CA GLU A 185 0.71 13.12 11.73
C GLU A 185 2.02 12.32 11.88
N SER A 186 2.52 11.76 10.78
CA SER A 186 3.74 10.95 10.78
C SER A 186 5.02 11.73 10.50
N LYS A 187 4.96 13.06 10.28
CA LYS A 187 6.13 13.86 9.92
C LYS A 187 7.14 13.99 11.05
N ARG A 188 8.42 14.03 10.68
CA ARG A 188 9.52 14.30 11.62
C ARG A 188 9.80 15.79 11.76
N ILE A 189 9.74 16.52 10.64
CA ILE A 189 10.07 17.94 10.59
C ILE A 189 8.79 18.76 10.41
N PRO A 190 8.54 19.79 11.25
CA PRO A 190 7.44 20.72 11.04
C PRO A 190 7.67 21.51 9.73
N GLY A 191 6.91 21.17 8.69
CA GLY A 191 6.89 21.90 7.42
C GLY A 191 5.46 22.06 6.91
N PRO A 192 5.19 23.03 6.00
CA PRO A 192 3.87 23.14 5.40
C PRO A 192 3.56 21.91 4.55
N LEU A 193 2.51 21.17 4.90
CA LEU A 193 2.05 19.98 4.18
C LEU A 193 1.90 20.24 2.66
N LYS A 194 1.38 21.41 2.28
CA LYS A 194 1.26 21.83 0.87
C LYS A 194 2.58 21.82 0.10
N ARG A 195 3.71 22.06 0.76
CA ARG A 195 5.04 22.01 0.13
C ARG A 195 5.49 20.56 -0.06
N ILE A 196 5.26 19.72 0.95
CA ILE A 196 5.58 18.28 0.92
C ILE A 196 4.81 17.58 -0.21
N LEU A 197 3.49 17.81 -0.30
CA LEU A 197 2.62 17.20 -1.32
C LEU A 197 2.91 17.69 -2.76
N LYS A 198 3.72 18.75 -2.93
CA LYS A 198 4.18 19.23 -4.24
C LYS A 198 5.48 18.55 -4.70
N ASP A 199 6.21 17.89 -3.81
CA ASP A 199 7.43 17.17 -4.15
C ASP A 199 7.08 15.86 -4.86
N ARG A 200 7.30 15.82 -6.19
CA ARG A 200 6.96 14.67 -7.05
C ARG A 200 7.92 13.49 -6.92
N LEU A 201 9.06 13.67 -6.25
CA LEU A 201 9.91 12.54 -5.90
C LEU A 201 9.28 11.74 -4.75
N PHE A 202 8.67 12.44 -3.80
CA PHE A 202 7.97 11.86 -2.64
C PHE A 202 6.53 11.43 -2.93
N TYR A 203 5.70 12.35 -3.45
CA TYR A 203 4.24 12.22 -3.50
C TYR A 203 3.73 12.36 -4.93
N ARG A 204 3.22 11.25 -5.49
CA ARG A 204 2.72 11.17 -6.86
C ARG A 204 1.25 10.77 -6.86
N THR A 205 0.48 11.32 -7.77
CA THR A 205 -0.95 11.00 -7.96
C THR A 205 -1.23 10.67 -9.41
N SER A 206 -2.42 10.13 -9.70
CA SER A 206 -2.90 9.89 -11.08
C SER A 206 -2.89 11.13 -11.99
N ARG A 207 -2.93 12.33 -11.41
CA ARG A 207 -2.90 13.64 -12.12
C ARG A 207 -1.52 14.28 -12.16
N SER A 208 -0.51 13.63 -11.57
CA SER A 208 0.87 14.04 -11.76
C SER A 208 1.23 13.68 -13.21
N TYR A 209 1.76 14.63 -13.98
CA TYR A 209 1.99 14.62 -15.44
C TYR A 209 0.77 15.00 -16.30
#